data_AF-A0A9D1XSW1-F1
#
_entry.id   AF-A0A9D1XSW1-F1
#
_cell.length_a   1.000
_cell.length_b   1.000
_cell.length_c   1.000
_cell.angle_alpha   90.00
_cell.angle_beta   90.00
_cell.angle_gamma   90.00
#
_symmetry.space_group_name_H-M   'P 1'
#
loop_
_entity.id
_entity.type
_entity.pdbx_description
1 polymer ?
#
loop_
_entity_poly.entity_id
_entity_poly.type
_entity_poly.pdbx_seq_one_letter_code
_entity_poly.pdbx_strand_id
1 'polypeptide(L)' 'MITSIPEKDILKLLQYQLDNLFMLSGEERIELERVFPVVLDKLQYCFSKTVNKYYQKQMGGVIYPYFNPFHSCQYAIF' A
#
# COMPACT_ATOMS: atom_id res chain seq x y z
N MET A 1 -5.63 -8.03 -1.49
CA MET A 1 -4.33 -8.33 -0.85
C MET A 1 -4.55 -8.25 0.65
N ILE A 2 -3.83 -9.01 1.47
CA ILE A 2 -3.98 -8.85 2.93
C ILE A 2 -3.17 -7.61 3.35
N THR A 3 -3.80 -6.66 4.03
CA THR A 3 -3.11 -5.50 4.61
C THR A 3 -2.96 -5.65 6.11
N SER A 4 -1.86 -5.16 6.69
CA SER A 4 -1.63 -5.22 8.14
C SER A 4 -2.45 -4.19 8.93
N ILE A 5 -2.93 -3.15 8.26
CA ILE A 5 -3.84 -2.12 8.76
C ILE A 5 -4.95 -1.86 7.72
N PRO A 6 -6.05 -1.19 8.06
CA PRO A 6 -7.09 -0.84 7.10
C PRO A 6 -6.57 -0.02 5.92
N GLU A 7 -7.07 -0.27 4.71
CA GLU A 7 -6.68 0.44 3.48
C GLU A 7 -6.86 1.96 3.58
N LYS A 8 -7.92 2.40 4.26
CA LYS A 8 -8.15 3.84 4.56
C LYS A 8 -7.02 4.48 5.36
N ASP A 9 -6.36 3.72 6.24
CA ASP A 9 -5.28 4.22 7.08
C ASP A 9 -3.96 4.20 6.31
N ILE A 10 -3.77 3.26 5.38
CA ILE A 10 -2.68 3.30 4.39
C ILE A 10 -2.79 4.56 3.52
N LEU A 11 -3.99 4.87 3.02
CA LEU A 11 -4.23 6.07 2.23
C LEU A 11 -3.90 7.35 3.01
N LYS A 12 -4.28 7.42 4.29
CA LYS A 12 -3.92 8.55 5.16
C LYS A 12 -2.41 8.70 5.32
N LEU A 13 -1.69 7.60 5.51
CA LEU A 13 -0.22 7.62 5.60
C LEU A 13 0.42 8.11 4.29
N LEU A 14 -0.06 7.63 3.14
CA LEU A 14 0.36 8.11 1.82
C LEU A 14 0.09 9.61 1.66
N GLN A 15 -1.13 10.06 1.96
CA GLN A 15 -1.48 11.48 1.90
C GLN A 15 -0.60 12.32 2.83
N TYR A 16 -0.36 11.87 4.06
CA TYR A 16 0.51 12.57 5.01
C TYR A 16 1.96 12.68 4.53
N GLN A 17 2.52 11.59 3.99
CA GLN A 17 3.88 11.60 3.45
C GLN A 17 3.99 12.54 2.24
N LEU A 18 3.07 12.45 1.29
CA LEU A 18 3.06 13.30 0.11
C LEU A 18 2.83 14.77 0.47
N ASP A 19 1.95 15.05 1.42
CA ASP A 19 1.66 16.42 1.87
C ASP A 19 2.87 17.07 2.53
N ASN A 20 3.62 16.32 3.37
CA ASN A 20 4.85 16.82 3.96
C ASN A 20 5.96 17.10 2.93
N LEU A 21 5.96 16.39 1.80
CA LEU A 21 6.99 16.53 0.76
C LEU A 21 6.63 17.57 -0.31
N PHE A 22 5.35 17.71 -0.62
CA PHE A 22 4.89 18.45 -1.80
C PHE A 22 3.76 19.46 -1.53
N MET A 23 3.20 19.50 -0.31
CA MET A 23 2.05 20.35 0.06
C MET A 23 0.84 20.09 -0.86
N LEU A 24 0.12 18.99 -0.62
CA LEU A 24 -0.96 18.55 -1.48
C LEU A 24 -2.15 19.51 -1.43
N SER A 25 -2.57 19.99 -2.60
CA SER A 25 -3.81 20.71 -2.80
C SER A 25 -5.04 19.83 -2.54
N GLY A 26 -6.20 20.46 -2.39
CA GLY A 26 -7.47 19.73 -2.24
C GLY A 26 -7.79 18.85 -3.45
N GLU A 27 -7.50 19.32 -4.67
CA GLU A 27 -7.75 18.57 -5.91
C GLU A 27 -6.85 17.32 -5.99
N GLU A 28 -5.57 17.43 -5.63
CA GLU A 28 -4.66 16.29 -5.62
C GLU A 28 -5.06 15.23 -4.58
N ARG A 29 -5.62 15.63 -3.44
CA ARG A 29 -6.14 14.68 -2.43
C ARG A 29 -7.33 13.89 -2.96
N ILE A 30 -8.25 14.56 -3.64
CA ILE A 30 -9.41 13.91 -4.28
C ILE A 30 -8.95 12.94 -5.37
N GLU A 31 -7.98 13.35 -6.19
CA GLU A 31 -7.43 12.50 -7.24
C GLU A 31 -6.68 11.28 -6.66
N LEU A 32 -5.93 11.46 -5.56
CA LEU A 32 -5.30 10.36 -4.82
C LEU A 32 -6.33 9.36 -4.31
N GLU A 33 -7.42 9.82 -3.69
CA GLU A 33 -8.52 8.95 -3.24
C GLU A 33 -9.15 8.17 -4.38
N ARG A 34 -9.33 8.83 -5.54
CA ARG A 34 -9.90 8.21 -6.74
C ARG A 34 -9.00 7.11 -7.31
N VAL A 35 -7.69 7.32 -7.38
CA VAL A 35 -6.75 6.37 -8.00
C VAL A 35 -6.31 5.25 -7.03
N PHE A 36 -6.43 5.46 -5.72
CA PHE A 36 -5.92 4.55 -4.71
C PHE A 36 -6.37 3.07 -4.86
N PRO A 37 -7.64 2.75 -5.15
CA PRO A 37 -8.05 1.35 -5.36
C PRO A 37 -7.30 0.67 -6.51
N VAL A 38 -7.10 1.40 -7.62
CA VAL A 38 -6.37 0.90 -8.80
C VAL A 38 -4.89 0.67 -8.47
N VAL A 39 -4.31 1.53 -7.62
CA VAL A 39 -2.92 1.35 -7.13
C VAL A 39 -2.80 0.09 -6.28
N LEU A 40 -3.77 -0.19 -5.41
CA LEU A 40 -3.77 -1.41 -4.59
C LEU A 40 -3.88 -2.68 -5.44
N ASP A 41 -4.69 -2.69 -6.49
CA ASP A 41 -4.77 -3.82 -7.43
C ASP A 41 -3.43 -4.09 -8.12
N LYS A 42 -2.76 -3.01 -8.58
CA LYS A 42 -1.42 -3.13 -9.18
C LYS A 42 -0.39 -3.61 -8.16
N LEU A 43 -0.43 -3.09 -6.94
CA LEU A 43 0.45 -3.49 -5.85
C LEU A 43 0.29 -4.98 -5.52
N GLN A 44 -0.96 -5.44 -5.42
CA GLN A 44 -1.29 -6.86 -5.24
C GLN A 44 -0.69 -7.72 -6.34
N TYR A 45 -0.86 -7.33 -7.61
CA TYR A 45 -0.30 -8.05 -8.74
C TYR A 45 1.23 -8.13 -8.63
N CYS A 46 1.91 -7.00 -8.44
CA CYS A 46 3.37 -6.95 -8.31
C CYS A 46 3.88 -7.82 -7.15
N PHE A 47 3.23 -7.76 -5.99
CA PHE A 47 3.60 -8.56 -4.81
C PHE A 47 3.38 -10.06 -5.06
N SER A 48 2.32 -10.43 -5.77
CA SER A 48 2.05 -11.83 -6.13
C SER A 48 3.10 -12.42 -7.09
N LYS A 49 3.80 -11.58 -7.86
CA LYS A 49 4.85 -11.98 -8.80
C LYS A 49 6.26 -11.87 -8.24
N THR A 50 6.40 -11.37 -7.02
CA THR A 50 7.71 -11.13 -6.40
C THR A 50 7.93 -12.10 -5.24
N VAL A 51 8.98 -12.92 -5.32
CA VAL A 51 9.37 -13.81 -4.22
C VAL A 51 10.12 -13.01 -3.16
N ASN A 52 9.38 -12.45 -2.21
CA ASN A 52 9.93 -11.66 -1.11
C ASN A 52 9.15 -11.93 0.17
N LYS A 53 9.87 -12.24 1.27
CA LYS A 53 9.29 -12.57 2.58
C LYS A 53 8.39 -11.47 3.15
N TYR A 54 8.57 -10.21 2.75
CA TYR A 54 7.77 -9.08 3.23
C TYR A 54 6.45 -8.91 2.44
N TYR A 55 6.35 -9.50 1.25
CA TYR A 55 5.19 -9.36 0.35
C TYR A 55 4.24 -10.56 0.40
N GLN A 56 4.51 -11.49 1.32
CA GLN A 56 3.83 -12.77 1.40
C GLN A 56 3.43 -13.04 2.85
N LYS A 57 2.23 -13.61 3.04
CA LYS A 57 1.79 -14.11 4.33
C LYS A 57 1.21 -15.49 4.16
N GLN A 58 1.73 -16.45 4.93
CA GLN A 58 1.23 -17.81 4.97
C GLN A 58 0.11 -17.93 6.00
N MET A 59 -1.06 -18.39 5.57
CA MET A 59 -2.20 -18.64 6.45
C MET A 59 -2.85 -19.96 6.03
N GLY A 60 -2.91 -20.93 6.95
CA GLY A 60 -3.49 -22.25 6.66
C GLY A 60 -2.81 -23.00 5.51
N GLY A 61 -1.49 -22.83 5.34
CA GLY A 61 -0.73 -23.46 4.24
C GLY A 61 -0.81 -22.74 2.90
N VAL A 62 -1.64 -21.70 2.77
CA VAL A 62 -1.78 -20.90 1.54
C VAL A 62 -0.99 -19.60 1.67
N ILE A 63 -0.31 -19.21 0.59
CA ILE A 63 0.44 -17.96 0.50
C ILE A 63 -0.44 -16.90 -0.14
N TYR A 64 -0.60 -15.77 0.55
CA TYR A 64 -1.32 -14.60 0.06
C TYR A 64 -0.36 -13.43 -0.12
N PRO A 65 -0.55 -12.58 -1.15
CA PRO A 65 0.07 -11.26 -1.20
C PRO A 65 -0.27 -10.49 0.08
N TYR A 66 0.75 -9.90 0.69
CA TYR A 66 0.65 -9.22 1.97
C TYR A 66 1.37 -7.88 1.92
N PHE A 67 0.74 -6.87 2.51
CA PHE A 67 1.31 -5.54 2.62
C PHE A 67 1.30 -5.05 4.06
N ASN A 68 2.46 -4.53 4.50
CA ASN A 68 2.61 -3.86 5.78
C ASN A 68 3.32 -2.51 5.58
N PRO A 69 2.66 -1.36 5.80
CA PRO A 69 3.25 -0.05 5.55
C PRO A 69 4.42 0.29 6.48
N PHE A 70 4.71 -0.51 7.52
CA PHE A 70 5.80 -0.25 8.47
C PHE A 70 6.97 -1.22 8.33
N HIS A 71 6.77 -2.32 7.60
CA HIS A 71 7.74 -3.43 7.54
C HIS A 71 7.95 -3.98 6.12
N SER A 72 7.45 -3.30 5.09
CA SER A 72 7.70 -3.67 3.69
C SER A 72 9.09 -3.22 3.23
N CYS A 73 9.44 -3.46 1.96
CA CYS A 73 10.67 -2.90 1.40
C CYS A 73 10.60 -1.37 1.27
N GLN A 74 11.76 -0.74 1.10
CA GLN A 74 12.00 0.71 1.18
C GLN A 74 10.97 1.60 0.47
N TYR A 75 10.44 1.21 -0.69
CA TYR A 75 9.47 2.00 -1.47
C TYR A 75 8.00 1.79 -1.08
N ALA A 76 7.74 0.95 -0.08
CA ALA A 76 6.39 0.63 0.39
C ALA A 76 6.28 0.84 1.91
N ILE A 77 7.17 1.64 2.49
CA ILE A 77 7.13 2.10 3.88
C ILE A 77 6.60 3.53 3.90
N PHE A 78 5.72 3.82 4.85
CA PHE A 78 5.16 5.15 5.12
C PHE A 78 5.55 5.66 6.51
#